data_AF-A0A8B9BT51-F1
#
_entry.id   AF-A0A8B9BT51-F1
#
_cell.length_a   1.000
_cell.length_b   1.000
_cell.length_c   1.000
_cell.angle_alpha   90.00
_cell.angle_beta   90.00
_cell.angle_gamma   90.00
#
_symmetry.space_group_name_H-M   'P 1'
#
loop_
_entity.id
_entity.type
_entity.pdbx_description
1 polymer ?
#
loop_
_entity_poly.entity_id
_entity_poly.type
_entity_poly.pdbx_seq_one_letter_code
_entity_poly.pdbx_strand_id
1 'polypeptide(L)'
;MGLLSDPHCRRALSRLVVRLNTPLCVLSYVAGLGWFLAMALPPLAPRTYMSENAMGSTMVEEQFPHGERALAYARDFAAQKKKAGGIPVAWLEKTMWGLGLEVYKQPFARTLPFPDESRERYMVKGTNVYGILRAPRAASTESLVLSVPCSEGTQNSQAVGLMLALAAYFRGEPGTVLVLCGAWLAKAPLGAPGFPGGSTQSLPRG
;
A
#
# COMPACT_ATOMS: atom_id res chain seq x y z
N MET A 1 -23.12 -29.24 -48.59
CA MET A 1 -23.28 -28.12 -49.55
C MET A 1 -24.67 -28.20 -50.20
N GLY A 2 -25.74 -27.71 -49.55
CA GLY A 2 -27.08 -27.85 -50.15
C GLY A 2 -28.27 -27.23 -49.42
N LEU A 3 -28.13 -26.73 -48.19
CA LEU A 3 -29.30 -26.21 -47.44
C LEU A 3 -29.79 -24.82 -47.93
N LEU A 4 -28.90 -24.04 -48.57
CA LEU A 4 -29.20 -22.68 -49.05
C LEU A 4 -29.37 -22.57 -50.58
N SER A 5 -29.11 -23.66 -51.31
CA SER A 5 -29.13 -23.70 -52.79
C SER A 5 -30.47 -24.22 -53.34
N ASP A 6 -31.29 -24.88 -52.51
CA ASP A 6 -32.57 -25.44 -52.93
C ASP A 6 -33.73 -24.42 -52.79
N PRO A 7 -34.39 -24.02 -53.89
CA PRO A 7 -35.44 -22.99 -53.87
C PRO A 7 -36.68 -23.38 -53.04
N HIS A 8 -36.95 -24.68 -52.88
CA HIS A 8 -38.08 -25.16 -52.07
C HIS A 8 -37.79 -25.06 -50.57
N CYS A 9 -36.60 -25.49 -50.13
CA CYS A 9 -36.15 -25.30 -48.74
C CYS A 9 -36.05 -23.81 -48.37
N ARG A 10 -35.60 -22.96 -49.28
CA ARG A 10 -35.56 -21.50 -49.08
C ARG A 10 -36.94 -20.90 -48.79
N ARG A 11 -37.98 -21.33 -49.53
CA ARG A 11 -39.37 -20.88 -49.31
C ARG A 11 -40.00 -21.45 -48.03
N ALA A 12 -39.56 -22.63 -47.58
CA ALA A 12 -40.00 -23.20 -46.32
C ALA A 12 -39.37 -22.46 -45.13
N LEU A 13 -38.06 -22.19 -45.20
CA LEU A 13 -37.33 -21.40 -44.20
C LEU A 13 -37.83 -19.97 -44.14
N SER A 14 -38.09 -19.31 -45.28
CA SER A 14 -38.63 -17.95 -45.26
C SER A 14 -40.01 -17.89 -44.61
N ARG A 15 -40.90 -18.86 -44.89
CA ARG A 15 -42.21 -18.95 -44.22
C ARG A 15 -42.10 -19.27 -42.74
N LEU A 16 -41.13 -20.10 -42.35
CA LEU A 16 -40.83 -20.39 -40.94
C LEU A 16 -40.35 -19.14 -40.21
N VAL A 17 -39.39 -18.40 -40.77
CA VAL A 17 -38.87 -17.14 -40.21
C VAL A 17 -39.97 -16.08 -40.10
N VAL A 18 -40.83 -15.95 -41.12
CA VAL A 18 -41.97 -15.01 -41.08
C VAL A 18 -42.98 -15.39 -39.99
N ARG A 19 -43.24 -16.68 -39.77
CA ARG A 19 -44.11 -17.16 -38.68
C ARG A 19 -43.49 -16.95 -37.30
N LEU A 20 -42.18 -17.13 -37.17
CA LEU A 20 -41.44 -16.95 -35.93
C LEU A 20 -40.92 -15.51 -35.75
N ASN A 21 -41.29 -14.56 -36.61
CA ASN A 21 -40.76 -13.20 -36.58
C ASN A 21 -41.06 -12.50 -35.25
N THR A 22 -42.30 -12.54 -34.78
CA THR A 22 -42.72 -11.94 -33.50
C THR A 22 -41.98 -12.54 -32.29
N PRO A 23 -41.95 -13.87 -32.08
CA PRO A 23 -41.21 -14.44 -30.96
C PRO A 23 -39.70 -14.23 -31.07
N LEU A 24 -39.11 -14.26 -32.27
CA LEU A 24 -37.69 -13.97 -32.48
C LEU A 24 -37.36 -12.52 -32.11
N CYS A 25 -38.23 -11.57 -32.47
CA CYS A 25 -38.04 -10.17 -32.15
C CYS A 25 -38.10 -9.93 -30.63
N VAL A 26 -39.09 -10.49 -29.94
CA VAL A 26 -39.20 -10.39 -28.47
C VAL A 26 -38.02 -11.07 -27.77
N LEU A 27 -37.62 -12.27 -28.21
CA LEU A 27 -36.45 -12.96 -27.66
C LEU A 27 -35.16 -12.14 -27.85
N SER A 28 -34.96 -11.55 -29.02
CA SER A 28 -33.78 -10.71 -29.28
C SER A 28 -33.75 -9.45 -28.42
N TYR A 29 -34.92 -8.86 -28.15
CA TYR A 29 -35.04 -7.68 -27.30
C TYR A 29 -34.75 -8.00 -25.82
N VAL A 30 -35.33 -9.10 -25.31
CA VAL A 30 -35.08 -9.57 -23.93
C VAL A 30 -33.62 -10.01 -23.77
N ALA A 31 -33.04 -10.68 -24.76
CA ALA A 31 -31.63 -11.04 -24.77
C ALA A 31 -30.72 -9.80 -24.74
N GLY A 32 -31.03 -8.78 -25.54
CA GLY A 32 -30.31 -7.51 -25.55
C GLY A 32 -30.41 -6.76 -24.23
N LEU A 33 -31.61 -6.68 -23.64
CA LEU A 33 -31.83 -6.05 -22.33
C LEU A 33 -31.11 -6.80 -21.21
N GLY A 34 -31.17 -8.13 -21.23
CA GLY A 34 -30.44 -8.99 -20.30
C GLY A 34 -28.93 -8.78 -20.41
N TRP A 35 -28.41 -8.67 -21.63
CA TRP A 35 -26.98 -8.40 -21.86
C TRP A 35 -26.57 -6.99 -21.41
N PHE A 36 -27.42 -5.99 -21.62
CA PHE A 36 -27.19 -4.63 -21.17
C PHE A 36 -27.11 -4.54 -19.64
N LEU A 37 -28.04 -5.19 -18.94
CA LEU A 37 -28.02 -5.31 -17.48
C LEU A 37 -26.83 -6.17 -17.01
N ALA A 38 -26.45 -7.18 -17.78
CA ALA A 38 -25.28 -8.00 -17.48
C ALA A 38 -23.98 -7.21 -17.54
N MET A 39 -23.85 -6.23 -18.44
CA MET A 39 -22.70 -5.30 -18.45
C MET A 39 -22.66 -4.35 -17.25
N ALA A 40 -23.77 -4.16 -16.52
CA ALA A 40 -23.76 -3.37 -15.29
C ALA A 40 -23.26 -4.16 -14.07
N LEU A 41 -23.09 -5.49 -14.18
CA LEU A 41 -22.62 -6.33 -13.10
C LEU A 41 -21.07 -6.22 -12.98
N PRO A 42 -20.53 -5.91 -11.78
CA PRO A 42 -19.10 -5.87 -11.51
C PRO A 42 -18.28 -7.09 -12.00
N PRO A 43 -18.76 -8.34 -11.91
CA PRO A 43 -17.98 -9.49 -12.41
C PRO A 43 -17.88 -9.58 -13.96
N LEU A 44 -18.75 -8.89 -14.70
CA LEU A 44 -18.81 -8.91 -16.18
C LEU A 44 -18.27 -7.62 -16.81
N ALA A 45 -18.12 -6.56 -16.02
CA ALA A 45 -17.54 -5.27 -16.41
C ALA A 45 -16.05 -5.02 -16.04
N PRO A 46 -15.19 -5.98 -15.65
CA PRO A 46 -13.80 -5.66 -15.30
C PRO A 46 -12.94 -5.26 -16.52
N ARG A 47 -13.49 -5.33 -17.74
CA ARG A 47 -12.76 -5.09 -19.01
C ARG A 47 -12.89 -3.69 -19.60
N THR A 48 -13.56 -2.75 -18.94
CA THR A 48 -13.61 -1.34 -19.36
C THR A 48 -12.77 -0.43 -18.47
N TYR A 49 -11.86 -0.98 -17.67
CA TYR A 49 -10.83 -0.20 -17.01
C TYR A 49 -9.71 0.09 -18.02
N MET A 50 -9.59 1.34 -18.46
CA MET A 50 -8.43 1.84 -19.19
C MET A 50 -7.39 2.22 -18.15
N SER A 51 -6.27 1.50 -18.13
CA SER A 51 -5.15 1.81 -17.24
C SER A 51 -4.48 3.11 -17.70
N GLU A 52 -4.54 4.15 -16.87
CA GLU A 52 -3.74 5.39 -17.05
C GLU A 52 -2.31 5.22 -16.48
N ASN A 53 -2.01 4.06 -15.90
CA ASN A 53 -0.69 3.82 -15.32
C ASN A 53 0.35 3.74 -16.44
N ALA A 54 1.46 4.45 -16.26
CA ALA A 54 2.60 4.43 -17.20
C ALA A 54 3.32 3.06 -17.25
N MET A 55 2.94 2.11 -16.39
CA MET A 55 3.45 0.75 -16.37
C MET A 55 2.55 -0.17 -17.19
N GLY A 56 3.16 -1.13 -17.91
CA GLY A 56 2.42 -2.08 -18.74
C GLY A 56 1.36 -2.85 -17.93
N SER A 57 0.27 -3.21 -18.60
CA SER A 57 -0.91 -3.87 -18.01
C SER A 57 -0.63 -5.23 -17.32
N THR A 58 0.60 -5.76 -17.43
CA THR A 58 1.07 -6.99 -16.79
C THR A 58 2.08 -6.74 -15.66
N MET A 59 2.36 -5.48 -15.32
CA MET A 59 3.40 -5.09 -14.36
C MET A 59 2.85 -4.28 -13.17
N VAL A 60 1.53 -4.13 -13.10
CA VAL A 60 0.83 -3.43 -12.01
C VAL A 60 -0.05 -4.42 -11.26
N GLU A 61 0.25 -4.62 -9.99
CA GLU A 61 -0.64 -5.32 -9.08
C GLU A 61 -1.61 -4.29 -8.46
N GLU A 62 -2.89 -4.34 -8.85
CA GLU A 62 -3.90 -3.35 -8.43
C GLU A 62 -4.39 -3.57 -6.99
N GLN A 63 -4.20 -4.77 -6.46
CA GLN A 63 -4.69 -5.16 -5.15
C GLN A 63 -3.51 -5.49 -4.25
N PHE A 64 -3.59 -5.12 -2.97
CA PHE A 64 -2.58 -5.52 -2.00
C PHE A 64 -3.04 -6.77 -1.25
N PRO A 65 -2.55 -7.98 -1.61
CA PRO A 65 -3.06 -9.23 -1.03
C PRO A 65 -2.68 -9.42 0.45
N HIS A 66 -1.78 -8.59 1.00
CA HIS A 66 -1.20 -8.77 2.34
C HIS A 66 -1.88 -7.89 3.42
N GLY A 67 -3.14 -7.50 3.21
CA GLY A 67 -3.91 -6.67 4.14
C GLY A 67 -4.03 -7.26 5.55
N GLU A 68 -4.34 -8.56 5.67
CA GLU A 68 -4.42 -9.23 6.98
C GLU A 68 -3.10 -9.18 7.75
N ARG A 69 -1.97 -9.33 7.03
CA ARG A 69 -0.64 -9.25 7.63
C ARG A 69 -0.32 -7.83 8.11
N ALA A 70 -0.77 -6.80 7.38
CA ALA A 70 -0.66 -5.41 7.82
C ALA A 70 -1.45 -5.16 9.11
N LEU A 71 -2.68 -5.68 9.20
CA LEU A 71 -3.51 -5.58 10.40
C LEU A 71 -2.88 -6.30 11.60
N ALA A 72 -2.25 -7.46 11.37
CA ALA A 72 -1.52 -8.19 12.41
C ALA A 72 -0.34 -7.35 12.95
N TYR A 73 0.51 -6.80 12.07
CA TYR A 73 1.61 -5.92 12.48
C TYR A 73 1.12 -4.67 13.22
N ALA A 74 -0.02 -4.11 12.81
CA ALA A 74 -0.63 -2.96 13.49
C ALA A 74 -1.08 -3.30 14.91
N ARG A 75 -1.67 -4.49 15.12
CA ARG A 75 -2.08 -4.98 16.45
C ARG A 75 -0.85 -5.21 17.34
N ASP A 76 0.19 -5.84 16.81
CA ASP A 76 1.43 -6.08 17.55
C ASP A 76 2.11 -4.77 17.96
N PHE A 77 2.22 -3.82 17.02
CA PHE A 77 2.78 -2.50 17.31
C PHE A 77 1.97 -1.76 18.39
N ALA A 78 0.63 -1.80 18.30
CA ALA A 78 -0.24 -1.19 19.31
C ALA A 78 -0.07 -1.83 20.70
N ALA A 79 0.10 -3.16 20.76
CA ALA A 79 0.34 -3.88 22.00
C ALA A 79 1.69 -3.49 22.62
N GLN A 80 2.75 -3.42 21.81
CA GLN A 80 4.09 -3.03 22.28
C GLN A 80 4.16 -1.58 22.71
N LYS A 81 3.45 -0.69 21.99
CA LYS A 81 3.32 0.72 22.37
C LYS A 81 2.69 0.91 23.74
N LYS A 82 1.61 0.15 24.04
CA LYS A 82 0.97 0.15 25.37
C LYS A 82 1.92 -0.33 26.46
N LYS A 83 2.73 -1.36 26.18
CA LYS A 83 3.70 -1.91 27.16
C LYS A 83 4.88 -0.97 27.42
N ALA A 84 5.37 -0.31 26.38
CA ALA A 84 6.53 0.59 26.48
C ALA A 84 6.17 1.99 27.03
N GLY A 85 4.88 2.36 27.07
CA GLY A 85 4.45 3.71 27.46
C GLY A 85 4.90 4.79 26.48
N GLY A 86 5.22 4.42 25.24
CA GLY A 86 5.84 5.26 24.23
C GLY A 86 6.14 4.47 22.96
N ILE A 87 6.97 5.01 22.06
CA ILE A 87 7.31 4.34 20.80
C ILE A 87 8.22 3.15 21.09
N PRO A 88 7.84 1.92 20.70
CA PRO A 88 8.64 0.72 20.98
C PRO A 88 9.80 0.58 19.96
N VAL A 89 10.83 1.41 20.11
CA VAL A 89 11.99 1.48 19.18
C VAL A 89 12.72 0.14 19.06
N ALA A 90 12.93 -0.57 20.18
CA ALA A 90 13.63 -1.87 20.18
C ALA A 90 12.83 -2.97 19.45
N TRP A 91 11.50 -2.96 19.59
CA TRP A 91 10.65 -3.89 18.85
C TRP A 91 10.69 -3.58 17.35
N LEU A 92 10.60 -2.29 16.98
CA LEU A 92 10.61 -1.88 15.58
C LEU A 92 11.90 -2.26 14.88
N GLU A 93 13.04 -2.06 15.54
CA GLU A 93 14.36 -2.48 15.04
C GLU A 93 14.41 -3.99 14.82
N LYS A 94 14.01 -4.79 15.82
CA LYS A 94 14.00 -6.25 15.69
C LYS A 94 13.08 -6.72 14.57
N THR A 95 11.90 -6.13 14.44
CA THR A 95 10.94 -6.48 13.39
C THR A 95 11.47 -6.13 12.01
N MET A 96 12.00 -4.91 11.83
CA MET A 96 12.60 -4.49 10.55
C MET A 96 13.82 -5.33 10.18
N TRP A 97 14.67 -5.67 11.16
CA TRP A 97 15.80 -6.57 10.97
C TRP A 97 15.36 -8.00 10.62
N GLY A 98 14.27 -8.50 11.22
CA GLY A 98 13.68 -9.80 10.87
C GLY A 98 13.07 -9.82 9.47
N LEU A 99 12.61 -8.66 8.97
CA LEU A 99 12.26 -8.43 7.57
C LEU A 99 13.51 -8.21 6.69
N GLY A 100 14.71 -8.27 7.27
CA GLY A 100 16.01 -8.12 6.62
C GLY A 100 16.25 -6.77 5.94
N LEU A 101 15.65 -5.71 6.48
CA LEU A 101 16.00 -4.32 6.16
C LEU A 101 17.31 -3.95 6.86
N GLU A 102 18.10 -3.06 6.27
CA GLU A 102 19.21 -2.41 6.97
C GLU A 102 18.65 -1.33 7.91
N VAL A 103 18.66 -1.58 9.21
CA VAL A 103 18.02 -0.69 10.19
C VAL A 103 19.01 0.29 10.82
N TYR A 104 18.61 1.54 10.91
CA TYR A 104 19.38 2.60 11.56
C TYR A 104 18.50 3.42 12.52
N LYS A 105 19.14 3.93 13.58
CA LYS A 105 18.52 4.80 14.58
C LYS A 105 19.19 6.16 14.57
N GLN A 106 18.39 7.21 14.53
CA GLN A 106 18.87 8.58 14.60
C GLN A 106 18.21 9.29 15.79
N PRO A 107 18.90 9.37 16.95
CA PRO A 107 18.44 10.19 18.05
C PRO A 107 18.55 11.67 17.68
N PHE A 108 17.54 12.46 18.02
CA PHE A 108 17.55 13.91 17.81
C PHE A 108 17.02 14.64 19.05
N ALA A 109 17.52 15.85 19.24
CA ALA A 109 16.99 16.82 20.20
C ALA A 109 16.98 18.18 19.52
N ARG A 110 15.80 18.81 19.42
CA ARG A 110 15.65 20.13 18.82
C ARG A 110 14.80 21.02 19.71
N THR A 111 15.31 22.21 19.98
CA THR A 111 14.57 23.29 20.62
C THR A 111 13.73 23.98 19.57
N LEU A 112 12.41 23.91 19.69
CA LEU A 112 11.51 24.61 18.79
C LEU A 112 11.56 26.12 19.10
N PRO A 113 11.58 26.99 18.08
CA PRO A 113 11.62 28.44 18.26
C PRO A 113 10.25 29.05 18.62
N PHE A 114 9.19 28.24 18.74
CA PHE A 114 7.85 28.71 19.05
C PHE A 114 7.68 28.92 20.56
N PRO A 115 7.38 30.14 21.02
CA PRO A 115 6.96 30.39 22.39
C PRO A 115 5.49 29.98 22.51
N ASP A 116 5.23 28.91 23.24
CA ASP A 116 3.87 28.61 23.72
C ASP A 116 3.71 29.28 25.10
N GLU A 117 2.55 29.88 25.38
CA GLU A 117 2.29 30.95 26.38
C GLU A 117 2.67 30.65 27.85
N SER A 118 3.25 29.50 28.17
CA SER A 118 3.54 29.07 29.54
C SER A 118 4.95 28.54 29.82
N ARG A 119 5.79 28.25 28.82
CA ARG A 119 7.15 27.72 29.05
C ARG A 119 8.14 28.15 27.97
N GLU A 120 9.18 28.86 28.38
CA GLU A 120 10.35 29.16 27.55
C GLU A 120 10.98 27.86 27.01
N ARG A 121 11.02 27.73 25.68
CA ARG A 121 11.68 26.67 24.88
C ARG A 121 11.11 25.26 25.04
N TYR A 122 10.23 24.88 24.10
CA TYR A 122 9.80 23.50 23.93
C TYR A 122 10.96 22.67 23.33
N MET A 123 11.66 21.90 24.18
CA MET A 123 12.70 20.96 23.73
C MET A 123 12.06 19.63 23.34
N VAL A 124 12.01 19.34 22.04
CA VAL A 124 11.52 18.07 21.51
C VAL A 124 12.68 17.10 21.39
N LYS A 125 12.52 15.92 21.99
CA LYS A 125 13.49 14.82 21.93
C LYS A 125 12.81 13.59 21.37
N GLY A 126 13.51 12.83 20.55
CA GLY A 126 13.00 11.56 20.03
C GLY A 126 14.07 10.77 19.28
N THR A 127 13.65 9.64 18.72
CA THR A 127 14.51 8.75 17.93
C THR A 127 13.77 8.38 16.66
N ASN A 128 14.39 8.69 15.52
CA ASN A 128 13.90 8.22 14.22
C ASN A 128 14.47 6.83 13.95
N VAL A 129 13.65 5.95 13.39
CA VAL A 129 14.05 4.60 13.02
C VAL A 129 13.73 4.43 11.54
N TYR A 130 14.75 4.12 10.75
CA TYR A 130 14.58 3.90 9.33
C TYR A 130 15.22 2.58 8.91
N GLY A 131 14.58 1.92 7.96
CA GLY A 131 15.01 0.67 7.35
C GLY A 131 15.26 0.89 5.87
N ILE A 132 16.42 0.47 5.37
CA ILE A 132 16.77 0.58 3.96
C ILE A 132 16.66 -0.81 3.33
N LEU A 133 15.86 -0.92 2.27
CA LEU A 133 15.82 -2.05 1.37
C LEU A 133 16.56 -1.68 0.09
N ARG A 134 17.70 -2.33 -0.16
CA ARG A 134 18.47 -2.13 -1.41
C ARG A 134 17.97 -3.06 -2.50
N ALA A 135 17.73 -2.53 -3.69
CA ALA A 135 17.45 -3.37 -4.85
C ALA A 135 18.72 -4.12 -5.27
N PRO A 136 18.60 -5.40 -5.68
CA PRO A 136 19.75 -6.23 -6.03
C PRO A 136 20.42 -5.89 -7.37
N ARG A 137 19.78 -5.10 -8.25
CA ARG A 137 20.27 -4.87 -9.63
C ARG A 137 20.21 -3.43 -10.16
N ALA A 138 19.70 -2.46 -9.39
CA ALA A 138 19.61 -1.07 -9.84
C ALA A 138 20.80 -0.25 -9.33
N ALA A 139 21.31 0.66 -10.18
CA ALA A 139 22.18 1.74 -9.71
C ALA A 139 21.39 2.49 -8.63
N SER A 140 21.92 2.62 -7.41
CA SER A 140 21.23 3.21 -6.25
C SER A 140 21.03 4.74 -6.36
N THR A 141 20.70 5.23 -7.56
CA THR A 141 20.53 6.64 -7.92
C THR A 141 19.10 7.13 -7.70
N GLU A 142 18.15 6.21 -7.53
CA GLU A 142 16.75 6.52 -7.27
C GLU A 142 16.31 5.82 -5.98
N SER A 143 15.54 6.53 -5.16
CA SER A 143 15.05 5.99 -3.89
C SER A 143 13.63 6.48 -3.61
N LEU A 144 12.74 5.56 -3.25
CA LEU A 144 11.43 5.90 -2.71
C LEU A 144 11.52 5.97 -1.19
N VAL A 145 11.08 7.09 -0.60
CA VAL A 145 11.02 7.27 0.85
C VAL A 145 9.57 7.21 1.30
N LEU A 146 9.21 6.22 2.13
CA LEU A 146 7.90 6.16 2.78
C LEU A 146 8.05 6.51 4.25
N SER A 147 7.24 7.46 4.74
CA SER A 147 7.28 7.87 6.12
C SER A 147 5.95 7.75 6.83
N VAL A 148 6.02 7.30 8.08
CA VAL A 148 4.84 7.12 8.94
C VAL A 148 5.07 7.83 10.28
N PRO A 149 4.21 8.80 10.64
CA PRO A 149 4.28 9.45 11.93
C PRO A 149 3.81 8.56 13.07
N CYS A 150 4.72 8.30 14.00
CA CYS A 150 4.46 7.59 15.24
C CYS A 150 4.46 8.56 16.41
N SER A 151 3.34 9.23 16.68
CA SER A 151 3.21 10.03 17.90
C SER A 151 2.87 9.15 19.09
N GLU A 152 3.06 9.62 20.32
CA GLU A 152 2.68 8.87 21.53
C GLU A 152 1.17 8.55 21.64
N GLY A 153 0.31 9.30 20.95
CA GLY A 153 -1.15 9.07 20.93
C GLY A 153 -1.56 7.79 20.21
N THR A 154 -2.84 7.40 20.27
CA THR A 154 -3.37 6.15 19.67
C THR A 154 -3.42 6.14 18.14
N GLN A 155 -3.03 7.23 17.49
CA GLN A 155 -3.15 7.38 16.05
C GLN A 155 -1.96 6.70 15.34
N ASN A 156 -2.24 6.11 14.17
CA ASN A 156 -1.27 5.58 13.18
C ASN A 156 -0.66 4.18 13.39
N SER A 157 -1.13 3.37 14.34
CA SER A 157 -0.65 1.97 14.43
C SER A 157 -0.90 1.16 13.15
N GLN A 158 -2.02 1.43 12.47
CA GLN A 158 -2.37 0.82 11.18
C GLN A 158 -1.40 1.19 10.07
N ALA A 159 -0.97 2.45 10.01
CA ALA A 159 -0.01 2.92 9.02
C ALA A 159 1.36 2.25 9.21
N VAL A 160 1.80 2.04 10.45
CA VAL A 160 3.05 1.31 10.75
C VAL A 160 2.92 -0.15 10.32
N GLY A 161 1.77 -0.78 10.60
CA GLY A 161 1.51 -2.16 10.19
C GLY A 161 1.53 -2.33 8.66
N LEU A 162 0.92 -1.39 7.93
CA LEU A 162 0.95 -1.35 6.47
C LEU A 162 2.36 -1.16 5.93
N MET A 163 3.14 -0.23 6.51
CA MET A 163 4.53 0.01 6.12
C MET A 163 5.40 -1.23 6.30
N LEU A 164 5.24 -1.95 7.41
CA LEU A 164 5.96 -3.21 7.67
C LEU A 164 5.53 -4.33 6.72
N ALA A 165 4.23 -4.43 6.40
CA ALA A 165 3.73 -5.39 5.43
C ALA A 165 4.23 -5.10 4.00
N LEU A 166 4.27 -3.83 3.59
CA LEU A 166 4.87 -3.41 2.32
C LEU A 166 6.36 -3.74 2.27
N ALA A 167 7.09 -3.49 3.35
CA ALA A 167 8.50 -3.86 3.45
C ALA A 167 8.73 -5.37 3.21
N ALA A 168 7.88 -6.20 3.83
CA ALA A 168 7.91 -7.64 3.69
C ALA A 168 7.59 -8.07 2.25
N TYR A 169 6.64 -7.39 1.61
CA TYR A 169 6.24 -7.65 0.23
C TYR A 169 7.38 -7.36 -0.75
N PHE A 170 7.99 -6.18 -0.68
CA PHE A 170 9.07 -5.79 -1.59
C PHE A 170 10.36 -6.59 -1.42
N ARG A 171 10.56 -7.26 -0.28
CA ARG A 171 11.66 -8.23 -0.17
C ARG A 171 11.44 -9.47 -1.02
N GLY A 172 10.19 -9.89 -1.20
CA GLY A 172 9.83 -11.03 -2.05
C GLY A 172 9.94 -10.71 -3.55
N GLU A 173 9.82 -9.44 -3.93
CA GLU A 173 9.92 -9.00 -5.31
C GLU A 173 11.33 -8.49 -5.67
N PRO A 174 12.04 -9.12 -6.61
CA PRO A 174 13.33 -8.64 -7.07
C PRO A 174 13.17 -7.38 -7.95
N GLY A 175 13.28 -6.18 -7.38
CA GLY A 175 13.29 -4.96 -8.21
C GLY A 175 13.32 -3.59 -7.52
N THR A 176 12.90 -3.45 -6.27
CA THR A 176 12.58 -2.13 -5.70
C THR A 176 13.55 -1.70 -4.59
N VAL A 177 14.13 -0.49 -4.72
CA VAL A 177 14.84 0.19 -3.61
C VAL A 177 13.80 0.93 -2.79
N LEU A 178 13.55 0.47 -1.56
CA LEU A 178 12.61 1.14 -0.66
C LEU A 178 13.34 1.64 0.59
N VAL A 179 13.32 2.94 0.81
CA VAL A 179 13.75 3.57 2.06
C VAL A 179 12.50 3.77 2.92
N LEU A 180 12.35 2.95 3.95
CA LEU A 180 11.30 3.13 4.94
C LEU A 180 11.81 4.06 6.04
N CYS A 181 11.32 5.29 6.05
CA CYS A 181 11.66 6.30 7.04
C CYS A 181 10.50 6.50 8.03
N GLY A 182 10.39 5.65 9.06
CA GLY A 182 9.40 5.86 10.12
C GLY A 182 9.77 7.07 10.98
N ALA A 183 8.94 8.12 10.99
CA ALA A 183 9.17 9.32 11.82
C ALA A 183 7.83 10.07 11.99
N TRP A 184 7.26 10.45 13.15
CA TRP A 184 7.77 11.09 14.38
C TRP A 184 6.74 11.09 15.55
N LEU A 185 7.25 11.23 16.80
CA LEU A 185 6.92 12.19 17.90
C LEU A 185 6.86 11.53 19.30
N ALA A 186 7.99 11.59 20.03
CA ALA A 186 8.03 11.35 21.47
C ALA A 186 8.00 12.69 22.23
N LYS A 187 7.14 12.79 23.23
CA LYS A 187 6.95 13.92 24.15
C LYS A 187 7.74 13.57 25.41
N ALA A 188 8.87 14.24 25.64
CA ALA A 188 9.52 14.13 26.93
C ALA A 188 8.87 15.13 27.89
N PRO A 189 8.18 14.72 28.98
CA PRO A 189 7.91 15.64 30.08
C PRO A 189 9.25 16.07 30.70
N LEU A 190 9.32 17.34 31.08
CA LEU A 190 10.44 17.92 31.84
C LEU A 190 10.67 17.10 33.11
N GLY A 191 11.76 16.34 33.16
CA GLY A 191 12.23 15.67 34.38
C GLY A 191 12.80 14.26 34.18
N ALA A 192 13.94 14.12 33.50
CA ALA A 192 14.78 12.93 33.65
C ALA A 192 16.27 13.33 33.55
N PRO A 193 17.11 12.98 34.54
CA PRO A 193 18.51 13.41 34.58
C PRO A 193 19.41 12.52 33.72
N GLY A 194 20.37 13.16 33.07
CA GLY A 194 21.70 12.62 32.76
C GLY A 194 21.82 11.62 31.61
N PHE A 195 22.33 12.07 30.46
CA PHE A 195 23.30 11.29 29.68
C PHE A 195 24.31 12.26 29.01
N PRO A 196 25.63 11.97 29.06
CA PRO A 196 26.66 12.90 28.62
C PRO A 196 26.87 12.88 27.11
N GLY A 197 27.23 14.05 26.58
CA GLY A 197 28.23 14.25 25.52
C GLY A 197 28.03 13.49 24.21
N GLY A 198 27.57 14.22 23.18
CA GLY A 198 27.49 13.71 21.82
C GLY A 198 28.85 13.32 21.20
N SER A 199 28.79 12.42 20.23
CA SER A 199 29.77 12.31 19.17
C SER A 199 29.04 12.19 17.83
N THR A 200 29.23 13.21 17.01
CA THR A 200 28.77 13.27 15.62
C THR A 200 29.62 12.30 14.82
N GLN A 201 29.13 11.09 14.55
CA GLN A 201 29.79 10.20 13.58
C GLN A 201 29.45 10.68 12.17
N SER A 202 30.44 11.30 11.53
CA SER A 202 30.47 11.57 10.10
C SER A 202 30.47 10.26 9.32
N LEU A 203 29.48 10.06 8.43
CA LEU A 203 29.51 9.00 7.42
C LEU A 203 30.72 9.19 6.48
N PRO A 204 31.47 8.13 6.16
CA PRO A 204 32.45 8.18 5.07
C PRO A 204 31.70 8.23 3.73
N ARG A 205 32.08 9.20 2.89
CA ARG A 205 31.80 9.16 1.45
C ARG A 205 32.70 8.09 0.84
N GLY A 206 32.09 7.08 0.25
CA GLY A 206 32.70 6.11 -0.66
C GLY A 206 31.80 5.94 -1.86
#